data_AF-A0A2T6C0D5-F1
#
_entry.id   AF-A0A2T6C0D5-F1
#
_cell.length_a   1.000
_cell.length_b   1.000
_cell.length_c   1.000
_cell.angle_alpha   90.00
_cell.angle_beta   90.00
_cell.angle_gamma   90.00
#
_symmetry.space_group_name_H-M   'P 1'
#
loop_
_entity.id
_entity.type
_entity.pdbx_description
1 polymer ?
#
loop_
_entity_poly.entity_id
_entity_poly.type
_entity_poly.pdbx_seq_one_letter_code
_entity_poly.pdbx_strand_id
1 'polypeptide(L)'
;MRYKRRCMMVTAYAPTDLKLKEANALFNQYIANRERGHCVFHDHFLHQPGGVAFFEVSREEQEKKVKNAAELPGWRLEIQPLIHSRSAAGFVAQLHYTSENYFDIPLSSLTERIDRAKMENRSPFQA
;
A
#
# COMPACT_ATOMS: atom_id res chain seq x y z
N MET A 1 -20.68 -17.90 -6.10
CA MET A 1 -20.78 -16.49 -5.66
C MET A 1 -19.81 -15.65 -6.48
N ARG A 2 -20.19 -14.43 -6.88
CA ARG A 2 -19.27 -13.50 -7.59
C ARG A 2 -18.31 -12.88 -6.58
N TYR A 3 -17.00 -12.97 -6.84
CA TYR A 3 -15.98 -12.35 -6.00
C TYR A 3 -16.21 -10.83 -5.88
N LYS A 4 -16.17 -10.29 -4.66
CA LYS A 4 -16.41 -8.86 -4.41
C LYS A 4 -15.08 -8.10 -4.40
N ARG A 5 -14.69 -7.59 -5.57
CA ARG A 5 -13.52 -6.72 -5.78
C ARG A 5 -13.43 -5.65 -4.68
N ARG A 6 -12.23 -5.49 -4.10
CA ARG A 6 -11.89 -4.47 -3.12
C ARG A 6 -10.39 -4.34 -2.92
N CYS A 7 -9.99 -3.24 -2.31
CA CYS A 7 -8.67 -3.09 -1.75
C CYS A 7 -8.56 -3.85 -0.42
N MET A 8 -7.42 -4.51 -0.22
CA MET A 8 -7.03 -5.13 1.04
C MET A 8 -5.84 -4.34 1.60
N MET A 9 -5.93 -3.93 2.85
CA MET A 9 -4.80 -3.40 3.60
C MET A 9 -4.02 -4.58 4.19
N VAL A 10 -2.71 -4.56 4.02
CA VAL A 10 -1.77 -5.50 4.62
C VAL A 10 -0.82 -4.70 5.49
N THR A 11 -0.77 -5.02 6.77
CA THR A 11 0.25 -4.56 7.70
C THR A 11 1.20 -5.72 7.94
N ALA A 12 2.48 -5.54 7.67
CA ALA A 12 3.48 -6.59 7.71
C ALA A 12 4.59 -6.22 8.71
N TYR A 13 4.77 -7.05 9.74
CA TYR A 13 5.82 -6.88 10.75
C TYR A 13 6.86 -7.99 10.59
N ALA A 14 8.11 -7.60 10.36
CA ALA A 14 9.21 -8.55 10.28
C ALA A 14 9.65 -9.02 11.68
N PRO A 15 10.22 -10.24 11.77
CA PRO A 15 11.00 -10.68 12.92
C PRO A 15 12.02 -9.64 13.41
N THR A 16 12.25 -9.60 14.73
CA THR A 16 13.13 -8.59 15.37
C THR A 16 14.62 -8.80 15.10
N ASP A 17 15.00 -9.97 14.60
CA ASP A 17 16.37 -10.33 14.21
C ASP A 17 16.73 -9.93 12.76
N LEU A 18 15.74 -9.55 11.95
CA LEU A 18 15.98 -9.05 10.59
C LEU A 18 16.49 -7.60 10.61
N LYS A 19 17.53 -7.34 9.83
CA LYS A 19 18.00 -5.97 9.58
C LYS A 19 16.96 -5.21 8.76
N LEU A 20 16.79 -3.92 9.04
CA LEU A 20 15.82 -3.05 8.34
C LEU A 20 15.94 -3.11 6.80
N LYS A 21 17.18 -3.05 6.27
CA LYS A 21 17.43 -3.14 4.82
C LYS A 21 16.95 -4.46 4.21
N GLU A 22 17.17 -5.56 4.92
CA GLU A 22 16.77 -6.90 4.47
C GLU A 22 15.25 -7.06 4.53
N ALA A 23 14.63 -6.65 5.63
CA ALA A 23 13.18 -6.65 5.76
C ALA A 23 12.50 -5.82 4.66
N ASN A 24 13.04 -4.62 4.36
CA ASN A 24 12.51 -3.78 3.29
C ASN A 24 12.62 -4.46 1.93
N ALA A 25 13.74 -5.14 1.64
CA ALA A 25 13.93 -5.86 0.39
C ALA A 25 12.93 -7.03 0.23
N LEU A 26 12.71 -7.81 1.30
CA LEU A 26 11.70 -8.89 1.31
C LEU A 26 10.28 -8.36 1.14
N PHE A 27 9.93 -7.28 1.83
CA PHE A 27 8.60 -6.67 1.68
C PHE A 27 8.37 -6.12 0.27
N ASN A 28 9.40 -5.53 -0.35
CA ASN A 28 9.34 -5.09 -1.75
C ASN A 28 9.10 -6.24 -2.72
N GLN A 29 9.71 -7.41 -2.50
CA GLN A 29 9.44 -8.61 -3.30
C GLN A 29 7.99 -9.10 -3.14
N TYR A 30 7.50 -9.12 -1.90
CA TYR A 30 6.10 -9.45 -1.61
C TYR A 30 5.13 -8.51 -2.34
N ILE A 31 5.40 -7.20 -2.33
CA ILE A 31 4.59 -6.18 -3.00
C ILE A 31 4.65 -6.27 -4.53
N ALA A 32 5.82 -6.56 -5.09
CA ALA A 32 6.04 -6.61 -6.54
C ALA A 32 5.36 -7.80 -7.23
N ASN A 33 4.86 -8.79 -6.46
CA ASN A 33 4.21 -9.96 -7.01
C ASN A 33 2.82 -9.62 -7.61
N ARG A 34 2.78 -9.46 -8.94
CA ARG A 34 1.57 -9.14 -9.72
C ARG A 34 0.45 -10.18 -9.60
N GLU A 35 0.74 -11.40 -9.16
CA GLU A 35 -0.30 -12.41 -8.90
C GLU A 35 -1.17 -12.07 -7.68
N ARG A 36 -0.75 -11.12 -6.84
CA ARG A 36 -1.50 -10.61 -5.68
C ARG A 36 -2.53 -9.54 -6.05
N GLY A 37 -2.53 -9.09 -7.31
CA GLY A 37 -3.33 -7.97 -7.76
C GLY A 37 -2.49 -6.70 -7.89
N HIS A 38 -3.16 -5.56 -7.95
CA HIS A 38 -2.51 -4.27 -8.14
C HIS A 38 -2.21 -3.65 -6.76
N CYS A 39 -0.93 -3.57 -6.38
CA CYS A 39 -0.53 -2.80 -5.21
C CYS A 39 -0.59 -1.31 -5.53
N VAL A 40 -1.53 -0.59 -4.92
CA VAL A 40 -1.84 0.82 -5.21
C VAL A 40 -1.10 1.79 -4.28
N PHE A 41 -0.63 1.29 -3.14
CA PHE A 41 0.14 2.05 -2.16
C PHE A 41 0.98 1.07 -1.34
N HIS A 42 2.20 1.46 -1.01
CA HIS A 42 2.99 0.83 0.03
C HIS A 42 3.88 1.85 0.71
N ASP A 43 4.29 1.56 1.94
CA ASP A 43 5.36 2.28 2.62
C ASP A 43 6.01 1.37 3.69
N HIS A 44 7.18 1.77 4.17
CA HIS A 44 7.93 1.08 5.21
C HIS A 44 7.83 1.80 6.55
N PHE A 45 7.90 1.04 7.64
CA PHE A 45 7.96 1.65 8.97
C PHE A 45 9.36 2.18 9.28
N LEU A 46 9.43 3.32 9.95
CA LEU A 46 10.71 3.97 10.29
C LEU A 46 11.43 3.29 11.47
N HIS A 47 10.69 2.91 12.51
CA HIS A 47 11.26 2.48 13.80
C HIS A 47 11.22 0.98 14.04
N GLN A 48 10.68 0.20 13.08
CA GLN A 48 10.65 -1.25 13.16
C GLN A 48 10.67 -1.86 11.75
N PRO A 49 11.30 -3.02 11.54
CA PRO A 49 11.25 -3.72 10.27
C PRO A 49 9.81 -4.10 9.85
N GLY A 50 9.39 -3.68 8.67
CA GLY A 50 8.05 -3.95 8.15
C GLY A 50 7.48 -2.84 7.28
N GLY A 51 6.17 -2.87 7.07
CA GLY A 51 5.48 -1.84 6.31
C GLY A 51 3.99 -2.09 6.14
N VAL A 52 3.38 -1.26 5.31
CA VAL A 52 1.97 -1.35 4.93
C VAL A 52 1.85 -1.40 3.41
N ALA A 53 0.88 -2.15 2.90
CA ALA A 53 0.57 -2.21 1.47
C ALA A 53 -0.94 -2.34 1.23
N PHE A 54 -1.41 -1.78 0.13
CA PHE A 54 -2.82 -1.82 -0.27
C PHE A 54 -2.93 -2.51 -1.63
N PHE A 55 -3.61 -3.64 -1.69
CA PHE A 55 -3.80 -4.41 -2.93
C PHE A 55 -5.23 -4.30 -3.39
N GLU A 56 -5.45 -3.78 -4.59
CA GLU A 56 -6.68 -4.06 -5.32
C GLU A 56 -6.69 -5.54 -5.76
N VAL A 57 -7.69 -6.26 -5.26
CA VAL A 57 -7.93 -7.66 -5.54
C VAL A 57 -9.26 -7.80 -6.30
N SER A 58 -9.23 -8.44 -7.45
CA SER A 58 -10.40 -8.62 -8.34
C SER A 58 -10.87 -10.07 -8.46
N ARG A 59 -10.11 -11.04 -7.94
CA ARG A 59 -10.44 -12.48 -7.95
C ARG A 59 -9.94 -13.18 -6.68
N GLU A 60 -10.54 -14.33 -6.37
CA GLU A 60 -10.26 -15.08 -5.14
C GLU A 60 -8.81 -15.58 -5.07
N GLU A 61 -8.21 -15.93 -6.22
CA GLU A 61 -6.84 -16.40 -6.31
C GLU A 61 -5.83 -15.32 -5.88
N GLN A 62 -6.11 -14.06 -6.21
CA GLN A 62 -5.28 -12.93 -5.80
C GLN A 62 -5.37 -12.73 -4.28
N GLU A 63 -6.57 -12.84 -3.69
CA GLU A 63 -6.74 -12.77 -2.23
C GLU A 63 -5.96 -13.87 -1.51
N LYS A 64 -6.05 -15.11 -2.03
CA LYS A 64 -5.26 -16.24 -1.51
C LYS A 64 -3.77 -15.96 -1.60
N LYS A 65 -3.31 -15.35 -2.68
CA LYS A 65 -1.91 -14.95 -2.89
C LYS A 65 -1.47 -13.82 -1.95
N VAL A 66 -2.32 -12.83 -1.69
CA VAL A 66 -2.07 -11.79 -0.67
C VAL A 66 -1.89 -12.43 0.71
N LYS A 67 -2.77 -13.38 1.08
CA LYS A 67 -2.72 -14.08 2.37
C LYS A 67 -1.55 -15.07 2.49
N ASN A 68 -1.11 -15.64 1.37
CA ASN A 68 -0.03 -16.64 1.34
C ASN A 68 1.31 -15.99 0.95
N ALA A 69 2.02 -15.49 1.96
CA ALA A 69 3.30 -14.81 1.86
C ALA A 69 4.47 -15.75 2.25
N ALA A 70 4.66 -16.83 1.49
CA ALA A 70 5.72 -17.81 1.77
C ALA A 70 7.13 -17.19 1.76
N GLU A 71 7.33 -16.11 1.01
CA GLU A 71 8.56 -15.33 0.95
C GLU A 71 8.84 -14.48 2.20
N LEU A 72 7.88 -14.38 3.14
CA LEU A 72 7.99 -13.64 4.39
C LEU A 72 7.96 -14.58 5.61
N PRO A 73 8.95 -15.49 5.77
CA PRO A 73 8.93 -16.47 6.85
C PRO A 73 9.03 -15.79 8.22
N GLY A 74 8.13 -16.17 9.14
CA GLY A 74 8.09 -15.62 10.50
C GLY A 74 7.49 -14.21 10.61
N TRP A 75 7.08 -13.59 9.50
CA TRP A 75 6.43 -12.29 9.54
C TRP A 75 5.00 -12.40 10.10
N ARG A 76 4.61 -11.40 10.88
CA ARG A 76 3.22 -11.25 11.33
C ARG A 76 2.49 -10.36 10.33
N LEU A 77 1.49 -10.91 9.64
CA LEU A 77 0.65 -10.18 8.70
C LEU A 77 -0.74 -9.93 9.30
N GLU A 78 -1.18 -8.68 9.28
CA GLU A 78 -2.55 -8.28 9.59
C GLU A 78 -3.20 -7.80 8.29
N ILE A 79 -4.25 -8.49 7.84
CA ILE A 79 -4.83 -8.27 6.53
C ILE A 79 -6.31 -7.93 6.68
N GLN A 80 -6.73 -6.77 6.17
CA GLN A 80 -8.10 -6.29 6.31
C GLN A 80 -8.69 -5.82 4.96
N PRO A 81 -9.85 -6.37 4.53
CA PRO A 81 -10.57 -5.85 3.38
C PRO A 81 -11.19 -4.47 3.70
N LEU A 82 -11.06 -3.52 2.79
CA LEU A 82 -11.63 -2.18 2.96
C LEU A 82 -13.10 -2.10 2.50
N ILE A 83 -13.87 -1.21 3.13
CA ILE A 83 -15.31 -1.03 2.89
C ILE A 83 -15.56 -0.16 1.64
N HIS A 84 -14.91 1.00 1.56
CA HIS A 84 -15.16 2.02 0.53
C HIS A 84 -14.25 1.86 -0.70
N SER A 85 -12.99 1.48 -0.51
CA SER A 85 -12.01 1.26 -1.57
C SER A 85 -12.30 -0.04 -2.33
N ARG A 86 -13.33 -0.04 -3.18
CA ARG A 86 -13.77 -1.20 -3.96
C ARG A 86 -12.94 -1.46 -5.23
N SER A 87 -11.98 -0.60 -5.50
CA SER A 87 -11.01 -0.68 -6.59
C SER A 87 -9.82 0.24 -6.32
N ALA A 88 -8.77 0.19 -7.13
CA ALA A 88 -7.67 1.15 -7.10
C ALA A 88 -8.15 2.58 -7.29
N ALA A 89 -9.05 2.80 -8.26
CA ALA A 89 -9.69 4.10 -8.45
C ALA A 89 -10.53 4.50 -7.23
N GLY A 90 -11.24 3.55 -6.61
CA GLY A 90 -11.99 3.78 -5.37
C GLY A 90 -11.09 4.14 -4.19
N PHE A 91 -9.88 3.58 -4.12
CA PHE A 91 -8.87 3.97 -3.14
C PHE A 91 -8.42 5.42 -3.34
N VAL A 92 -8.09 5.82 -4.58
CA VAL A 92 -7.75 7.21 -4.91
C VAL A 92 -8.91 8.17 -4.60
N ALA A 93 -10.14 7.78 -4.92
CA ALA A 93 -11.33 8.55 -4.57
C ALA A 93 -11.50 8.73 -3.05
N GLN A 94 -11.14 7.72 -2.25
CA GLN A 94 -11.12 7.85 -0.80
C GLN A 94 -10.02 8.79 -0.30
N LEU A 95 -8.82 8.74 -0.88
CA LEU A 95 -7.76 9.72 -0.56
C LEU A 95 -8.23 11.15 -0.84
N HIS A 96 -8.85 11.37 -2.01
CA HIS A 96 -9.42 12.65 -2.38
C HIS A 96 -10.50 13.10 -1.39
N TYR A 97 -11.51 12.25 -1.17
CA TYR A 97 -12.62 12.54 -0.27
C TYR A 97 -12.13 12.88 1.14
N THR A 98 -11.23 12.07 1.71
CA THR A 98 -10.74 12.27 3.08
C THR A 98 -9.93 13.55 3.21
N SER A 99 -9.01 13.83 2.28
CA SER A 99 -8.17 15.04 2.32
C SER A 99 -9.01 16.32 2.18
N GLU A 100 -9.92 16.34 1.22
CA GLU A 100 -10.76 17.50 0.94
C GLU A 100 -11.80 17.72 2.04
N ASN A 101 -12.58 16.70 2.41
CA ASN A 101 -13.74 16.91 3.28
C ASN A 101 -13.37 17.06 4.76
N TYR A 102 -12.22 16.53 5.20
CA TYR A 102 -11.81 16.62 6.61
C TYR A 102 -10.74 17.68 6.88
N PHE A 103 -9.98 18.08 5.86
CA PHE A 103 -8.88 19.04 6.03
C PHE A 103 -8.92 20.21 5.04
N ASP A 104 -9.91 20.26 4.13
CA ASP A 104 -10.04 21.30 3.10
C ASP A 104 -8.79 21.41 2.20
N ILE A 105 -8.13 20.27 1.97
CA ILE A 105 -6.95 20.17 1.10
C ILE A 105 -7.30 19.24 -0.08
N PRO A 106 -7.59 19.79 -1.27
CA PRO A 106 -7.83 18.97 -2.45
C PRO A 106 -6.62 18.12 -2.80
N LEU A 107 -6.83 16.86 -3.19
CA LEU A 107 -5.72 15.97 -3.58
C LEU A 107 -4.92 16.53 -4.77
N SER A 108 -5.57 17.30 -5.66
CA SER A 108 -4.90 18.02 -6.75
C SER A 108 -3.81 18.97 -6.24
N SER A 109 -4.06 19.69 -5.14
CA SER A 109 -3.08 20.61 -4.55
C SER A 109 -1.82 19.88 -4.06
N LEU A 110 -1.96 18.64 -3.58
CA LEU A 110 -0.83 17.80 -3.18
C LEU A 110 -0.04 17.32 -4.41
N THR A 111 -0.74 16.93 -5.49
CA THR A 111 -0.07 16.55 -6.74
C THR A 111 0.63 17.73 -7.42
N GLU A 112 0.06 18.93 -7.37
CA GLU A 112 0.68 20.15 -7.88
C GLU A 112 1.96 20.51 -7.12
N ARG A 113 1.99 20.30 -5.79
CA ARG A 113 3.21 20.45 -4.99
C ARG A 113 4.30 19.48 -5.42
N ILE A 114 3.93 18.22 -5.67
CA ILE A 114 4.86 17.20 -6.18
C ILE A 114 5.44 17.63 -7.54
N ASP A 115 4.60 18.09 -8.46
CA ASP A 115 5.06 18.48 -9.79
C ASP A 115 5.93 19.75 -9.76
N ARG A 116 5.61 20.70 -8.89
CA ARG A 116 6.47 21.86 -8.63
C ARG A 116 7.82 21.47 -8.04
N ALA A 117 7.85 20.55 -7.06
CA ALA A 117 9.10 20.06 -6.49
C ALA A 117 9.99 19.43 -7.58
N LYS A 118 9.40 18.65 -8.50
CA LYS A 118 10.14 18.09 -9.65
C LYS A 118 10.69 19.18 -10.57
N MET A 119 9.89 20.20 -10.91
CA MET A 119 10.33 21.34 -11.74
C MET A 119 11.50 22.10 -11.10
N GLU A 120 11.54 22.14 -9.77
CA GLU A 120 12.61 22.77 -8.99
C GLU A 120 13.81 21.83 -8.70
N ASN A 121 13.85 20.64 -9.31
CA ASN A 121 14.85 19.59 -9.03
C ASN A 121 14.94 19.19 -7.54
N ARG A 122 13.83 19.28 -6.81
CA ARG A 122 13.68 18.81 -5.42
C ARG A 122 13.03 17.44 -5.38
N SER A 123 13.23 16.72 -4.28
CA SER A 123 12.60 15.42 -4.08
C SER A 123 11.07 15.56 -3.97
N PRO A 124 10.27 14.74 -4.67
CA PRO A 124 8.82 14.74 -4.51
C PRO A 124 8.37 14.28 -3.11
N PHE A 125 9.24 13.59 -2.36
CA PHE A 125 9.01 13.22 -0.97
C PHE A 125 9.23 14.39 0.02
N GLN A 126 9.66 15.55 -0.49
CA GLN A 126 9.87 16.80 0.26
C GLN A 126 8.93 17.93 -0.24
N ALA A 127 7.91 17.56 -1.02
CA ALA A 127 6.96 18.49 -1.65
C ALA A 127 5.98 19.12 -0.65
#